data_AF-A0A1I5QNY4-F1
#
_entry.id   AF-A0A1I5QNY4-F1
#
_cell.length_a   1.000
_cell.length_b   1.000
_cell.length_c   1.000
_cell.angle_alpha   90.00
_cell.angle_beta   90.00
_cell.angle_gamma   90.00
#
_symmetry.space_group_name_H-M   'P 1'
#
loop_
_entity.id
_entity.type
_entity.pdbx_description
1 polymer ?
#
loop_
_entity_poly.entity_id
_entity_poly.type
_entity_poly.pdbx_seq_one_letter_code
_entity_poly.pdbx_strand_id
1 'polypeptide(L)'
;MANLLIGAVVVLFIVKFYWFIKHKRYTLTEFSQAMFLRLFLTLFIVFIGFSLIYYSLFLNDYVVVHDTVNNRTISHFGDYLYFSGVTLLSVGYGDLVPVGVAKIFSLLEASLGLLIPSAFFLTAWNNSNQSDRDS
;
A
#
# COMPACT_ATOMS: atom_id res chain seq x y z
N MET A 1 18.62 -11.63 21.88
CA MET A 1 19.04 -10.24 21.54
C MET A 1 18.20 -9.64 20.40
N ALA A 2 18.09 -10.28 19.23
CA ALA A 2 17.30 -9.76 18.09
C ALA A 2 15.81 -9.51 18.41
N ASN A 3 15.15 -10.43 19.13
CA ASN A 3 13.71 -10.30 19.46
C ASN A 3 13.41 -9.09 20.37
N LEU A 4 14.35 -8.67 21.22
CA LEU A 4 14.21 -7.48 22.07
C LEU A 4 14.29 -6.19 21.25
N LEU A 5 15.18 -6.15 20.25
CA LEU A 5 15.31 -5.00 19.34
C LEU A 5 14.08 -4.86 18.44
N ILE A 6 13.58 -5.97 17.88
CA ILE A 6 12.35 -5.99 17.08
C ILE A 6 11.17 -5.49 17.93
N GLY A 7 11.03 -5.99 19.16
CA GLY A 7 10.00 -5.53 20.09
C GLY A 7 10.09 -4.03 20.39
N ALA A 8 11.28 -3.51 20.65
CA ALA A 8 11.48 -2.08 20.92
C ALA A 8 11.09 -1.19 19.73
N VAL A 9 11.45 -1.60 18.51
CA VAL A 9 11.10 -0.88 17.28
C VAL A 9 9.59 -0.88 17.05
N VAL A 10 8.93 -2.04 17.20
CA VAL A 10 7.47 -2.15 17.05
C VAL A 10 6.75 -1.28 18.09
N VAL A 11 7.21 -1.26 19.33
CA VAL A 11 6.65 -0.39 20.39
C VAL A 11 6.82 1.09 20.03
N LEU A 12 7.99 1.51 19.52
CA LEU A 12 8.20 2.89 19.08
C LEU A 12 7.25 3.28 17.93
N PHE A 13 7.06 2.40 16.95
CA PHE A 13 6.09 2.63 15.87
C PHE A 13 4.66 2.74 16.39
N ILE A 14 4.23 1.83 17.27
CA ILE A 14 2.89 1.86 17.86
C ILE A 14 2.68 3.13 18.69
N VAL A 15 3.65 3.53 19.52
CA VAL A 15 3.58 4.76 20.33
C VAL A 15 3.48 5.98 19.43
N LYS A 16 4.31 6.08 18.37
CA LYS A 16 4.27 7.20 17.42
C LYS A 16 2.98 7.24 16.62
N PHE A 17 2.48 6.08 16.19
CA PHE A 17 1.22 5.96 15.46
C PHE A 17 0.02 6.31 16.34
N TYR A 18 -0.02 5.82 17.58
CA TYR A 18 -1.05 6.17 18.56
C TYR A 18 -1.00 7.66 18.92
N TRP A 19 0.20 8.22 19.09
CA TRP A 19 0.38 9.64 19.33
C TRP A 19 -0.04 10.48 18.11
N PHE A 20 0.26 10.03 16.89
CA PHE A 20 -0.18 10.67 15.64
C PHE A 20 -1.71 10.70 15.51
N ILE A 21 -2.40 9.62 15.88
CA ILE A 21 -3.87 9.56 15.89
C ILE A 21 -4.47 10.45 16.99
N LYS A 22 -3.83 10.51 18.17
CA LYS A 22 -4.36 11.20 19.35
C LYS A 22 -4.02 12.69 19.42
N HIS A 23 -2.84 13.11 18.95
CA HIS A 23 -2.41 14.52 18.95
C HIS A 23 -2.98 15.26 17.74
N LYS A 24 -4.28 15.54 17.86
CA LYS A 24 -5.19 16.07 16.84
C LYS A 24 -5.12 17.59 16.64
N ARG A 25 -3.96 18.23 16.85
CA ARG A 25 -3.79 19.68 16.70
C ARG A 25 -2.36 20.04 16.28
N TYR A 26 -2.11 19.99 14.98
CA TYR A 26 -1.07 20.80 14.35
C TYR A 26 -1.76 21.77 13.41
N THR A 27 -2.07 22.94 13.95
CA THR A 27 -2.47 24.12 13.18
C THR A 27 -1.20 24.66 12.49
N LEU A 28 -1.33 25.05 11.22
CA LEU A 28 -0.36 25.84 10.42
C LEU A 28 0.70 25.07 9.59
N THR A 29 0.33 23.98 8.92
CA THR A 29 0.74 23.70 7.52
C THR A 29 -0.26 22.67 6.97
N GLU A 30 -0.97 22.98 5.90
CA GLU A 30 -2.18 22.34 5.34
C GLU A 30 -2.04 20.84 4.91
N PHE A 31 -1.31 19.99 5.63
CA PHE A 31 -1.43 18.54 5.49
C PHE A 31 -2.57 18.06 6.40
N SER A 32 -3.80 18.25 5.93
CA SER A 32 -5.00 17.78 6.63
C SER A 32 -4.86 16.30 6.95
N GLN A 33 -4.81 15.94 8.23
CA GLN A 33 -4.79 14.55 8.69
C GLN A 33 -5.92 13.72 8.05
N ALA A 34 -7.05 14.35 7.73
CA ALA A 34 -8.14 13.73 7.01
C ALA A 34 -7.78 13.37 5.55
N MET A 35 -6.98 14.17 4.85
CA MET A 35 -6.48 13.85 3.51
C MET A 35 -5.51 12.66 3.54
N PHE A 36 -4.60 12.62 4.51
CA PHE A 36 -3.69 11.48 4.68
C PHE A 36 -4.46 10.18 4.98
N LEU A 37 -5.43 10.23 5.89
CA LEU A 37 -6.25 9.07 6.23
C LEU A 37 -7.11 8.61 5.04
N ARG A 38 -7.64 9.55 4.23
CA ARG A 38 -8.31 9.23 2.96
C ARG A 38 -7.36 8.53 1.98
N LEU A 39 -6.14 9.04 1.81
CA LEU A 39 -5.13 8.40 0.95
C LEU A 39 -4.81 6.99 1.44
N PHE A 40 -4.53 6.83 2.74
CA PHE A 40 -4.21 5.55 3.35
C PHE A 40 -5.36 4.54 3.18
N LEU A 41 -6.60 4.93 3.47
CA LEU A 41 -7.76 4.07 3.26
C LEU A 41 -7.96 3.71 1.77
N THR A 42 -7.72 4.66 0.87
CA THR A 42 -7.83 4.42 -0.58
C THR A 42 -6.80 3.37 -1.02
N LEU A 43 -5.54 3.52 -0.63
CA LEU A 43 -4.49 2.54 -0.92
C LEU A 43 -4.78 1.19 -0.25
N PHE A 44 -5.31 1.19 0.97
CA PHE A 44 -5.68 -0.04 1.68
C PHE A 44 -6.82 -0.79 0.98
N ILE A 45 -7.82 -0.08 0.45
CA ILE A 45 -8.90 -0.68 -0.34
C ILE A 45 -8.34 -1.27 -1.65
N VAL A 46 -7.43 -0.56 -2.34
CA VAL A 46 -6.77 -1.07 -3.54
C VAL A 46 -5.97 -2.33 -3.22
N PHE A 47 -5.16 -2.31 -2.16
CA PHE A 47 -4.40 -3.45 -1.66
C PHE A 47 -5.28 -4.68 -1.42
N ILE A 48 -6.36 -4.54 -0.64
CA ILE A 48 -7.28 -5.67 -0.39
C ILE A 48 -7.99 -6.10 -1.68
N GLY A 49 -8.39 -5.16 -2.52
CA GLY A 49 -9.07 -5.44 -3.78
C GLY A 49 -8.22 -6.26 -4.75
N PHE A 50 -6.97 -5.87 -4.97
CA PHE A 50 -6.05 -6.62 -5.83
C PHE A 50 -5.65 -7.97 -5.23
N SER A 51 -5.43 -8.04 -3.91
CA SER A 51 -5.23 -9.33 -3.23
C SER A 51 -6.40 -10.31 -3.47
N LEU A 52 -7.65 -9.83 -3.45
CA LEU A 52 -8.82 -10.65 -3.75
C LEU A 52 -8.89 -11.03 -5.23
N ILE A 53 -8.52 -10.13 -6.15
CA ILE A 53 -8.45 -10.43 -7.58
C ILE A 53 -7.44 -11.55 -7.84
N TYR A 54 -6.22 -11.45 -7.32
CA TYR A 54 -5.21 -12.49 -7.51
C TYR A 54 -5.61 -13.84 -6.92
N TYR A 55 -6.21 -13.82 -5.72
CA TYR A 55 -6.73 -15.04 -5.11
C TYR A 55 -7.88 -15.65 -5.92
N SER A 56 -8.79 -14.83 -6.45
CA SER A 56 -9.88 -15.29 -7.30
C SER A 56 -9.37 -15.89 -8.62
N LEU A 57 -8.38 -15.27 -9.25
CA LEU A 57 -7.73 -15.83 -10.45
C LEU A 57 -7.11 -17.20 -10.17
N PHE A 58 -6.47 -17.37 -9.01
CA PHE A 58 -5.92 -18.66 -8.58
C PHE A 58 -7.00 -19.73 -8.41
N LEU A 59 -8.16 -19.39 -7.82
CA LEU A 59 -9.28 -20.32 -7.67
C LEU A 59 -9.88 -20.78 -9.01
N ASN A 60 -9.64 -20.05 -10.10
CA ASN A 60 -10.10 -20.40 -11.45
C ASN A 60 -9.03 -21.13 -12.28
N ASP A 61 -8.03 -21.75 -11.62
CA ASP A 61 -6.90 -22.48 -12.24
C ASP A 61 -6.00 -21.64 -13.18
N TYR A 62 -6.13 -20.32 -13.16
CA TYR A 62 -5.11 -19.46 -13.75
C TYR A 62 -3.94 -19.44 -12.78
N VAL A 63 -2.78 -19.96 -13.17
CA VAL A 63 -1.57 -19.76 -12.37
C VAL A 63 -1.25 -18.27 -12.41
N VAL A 64 -1.22 -17.63 -11.24
CA VAL A 64 -1.20 -16.16 -11.13
C VAL A 64 0.16 -15.67 -10.66
N VAL A 65 0.78 -16.37 -9.72
CA VAL A 65 2.00 -15.95 -9.04
C VAL A 65 2.87 -17.17 -8.76
N HIS A 66 4.13 -17.13 -9.21
CA HIS A 66 5.12 -18.18 -8.94
C HIS A 66 6.10 -17.76 -7.86
N ASP A 67 6.37 -18.68 -6.91
CA ASP A 67 7.47 -18.59 -5.95
C ASP A 67 8.77 -18.99 -6.65
N THR A 68 9.65 -18.02 -6.88
CA THR A 68 10.94 -18.21 -7.57
C THR A 68 11.96 -18.92 -6.67
N VAL A 69 11.76 -18.92 -5.34
CA VAL A 69 12.72 -19.41 -4.35
C VAL A 69 12.49 -20.89 -4.04
N ASN A 70 11.24 -21.30 -3.83
CA ASN A 70 10.90 -22.67 -3.44
C ASN A 70 10.24 -23.49 -4.57
N ASN A 71 10.04 -22.89 -5.75
CA ASN A 71 9.41 -23.51 -6.92
C ASN A 71 8.07 -24.22 -6.59
N ARG A 72 7.31 -23.64 -5.66
CA ARG A 72 6.04 -24.16 -5.17
C ARG A 72 4.88 -23.29 -5.63
N THR A 73 3.75 -23.92 -5.90
CA THR A 73 2.50 -23.22 -6.17
C THR A 73 2.00 -22.59 -4.89
N ILE A 74 1.71 -21.29 -4.96
CA ILE A 74 1.23 -20.50 -3.84
C ILE A 74 -0.18 -20.96 -3.45
N SER A 75 -0.36 -21.38 -2.20
CA SER A 75 -1.61 -21.98 -1.72
C SER A 75 -2.36 -21.15 -0.68
N HIS A 76 -1.76 -20.09 -0.14
CA HIS A 76 -2.34 -19.33 0.97
C HIS A 76 -2.73 -17.92 0.55
N PHE A 77 -3.87 -17.44 1.07
CA PHE A 77 -4.33 -16.07 0.85
C PHE A 77 -3.29 -15.02 1.30
N GLY A 78 -2.50 -15.33 2.35
CA GLY A 78 -1.44 -14.46 2.85
C GLY A 78 -0.35 -14.13 1.83
N ASP A 79 -0.06 -15.04 0.91
CA ASP A 79 0.95 -14.83 -0.13
C ASP A 79 0.45 -13.85 -1.20
N TYR A 80 -0.86 -13.87 -1.50
CA TYR A 80 -1.50 -12.90 -2.40
C TYR A 80 -1.61 -11.51 -1.77
N LEU A 81 -1.86 -11.44 -0.46
CA LEU A 81 -1.77 -10.19 0.30
C LEU A 81 -0.34 -9.63 0.22
N TYR A 82 0.66 -10.47 0.49
CA TYR A 82 2.06 -10.05 0.41
C TYR A 82 2.43 -9.58 -1.01
N PHE A 83 2.06 -10.35 -2.05
CA PHE A 83 2.30 -9.98 -3.44
C PHE A 83 1.68 -8.63 -3.82
N SER A 84 0.41 -8.41 -3.45
CA SER A 84 -0.28 -7.14 -3.67
C SER A 84 0.45 -5.98 -2.98
N GLY A 85 0.92 -6.18 -1.74
CA GLY A 85 1.65 -5.14 -1.01
C GLY A 85 2.98 -4.78 -1.65
N VAL A 86 3.75 -5.79 -2.04
CA VAL A 86 5.03 -5.63 -2.73
C VAL A 86 4.85 -4.95 -4.09
N THR A 87 3.74 -5.22 -4.78
CA THR A 87 3.42 -4.63 -6.09
C THR A 87 2.90 -3.20 -5.97
N LEU A 88 1.91 -2.95 -5.11
CA LEU A 88 1.32 -1.64 -4.88
C LEU A 88 2.36 -0.63 -4.38
N LEU A 89 3.23 -1.05 -3.47
CA LEU A 89 4.30 -0.21 -2.94
C LEU A 89 5.52 -0.13 -3.88
N SER A 90 5.48 -0.78 -5.04
CA SER A 90 6.57 -0.83 -6.02
C SER A 90 7.90 -1.33 -5.44
N VAL A 91 7.84 -2.22 -4.45
CA VAL A 91 9.02 -2.81 -3.81
C VAL A 91 9.62 -3.90 -4.69
N GLY A 92 8.77 -4.78 -5.24
CA GLY A 92 9.14 -5.77 -6.26
C GLY A 92 10.33 -6.68 -5.90
N TYR A 93 10.31 -7.36 -4.75
CA TYR A 93 11.42 -8.22 -4.32
C TYR A 93 11.80 -9.35 -5.31
N GLY A 94 10.85 -9.78 -6.16
CA GLY A 94 11.08 -10.80 -7.19
C GLY A 94 11.01 -12.25 -6.67
N ASP A 95 10.69 -12.43 -5.39
CA ASP A 95 10.37 -13.71 -4.77
C ASP A 95 9.04 -14.26 -5.29
N LEU A 96 8.06 -13.38 -5.47
CA LEU A 96 6.77 -13.67 -6.10
C LEU A 96 6.63 -12.89 -7.40
N VAL A 97 6.45 -13.61 -8.52
CA VAL A 97 6.40 -13.00 -9.86
C VAL A 97 5.06 -13.30 -10.53
N PRO A 98 4.37 -12.28 -11.09
CA PRO A 98 3.11 -12.47 -11.79
C PRO A 98 3.33 -13.20 -13.12
N VAL A 99 2.47 -14.17 -13.42
CA VAL A 99 2.45 -14.89 -14.70
C VAL A 99 1.07 -14.84 -15.35
N GLY A 100 1.02 -15.12 -16.66
CA GLY A 100 -0.23 -15.10 -17.42
C GLY A 100 -0.96 -13.75 -17.33
N VAL A 101 -2.27 -13.82 -17.09
CA VAL A 101 -3.16 -12.65 -16.98
C VAL A 101 -2.83 -11.74 -15.78
N ALA A 102 -2.16 -12.27 -14.75
CA ALA A 102 -1.78 -11.53 -13.55
C ALA A 102 -0.87 -10.34 -13.88
N LYS A 103 -0.08 -10.44 -14.96
CA LYS A 103 0.86 -9.38 -15.38
C LYS A 103 0.17 -8.05 -15.66
N ILE A 104 -1.02 -8.09 -16.26
CA ILE A 104 -1.79 -6.89 -16.58
C ILE A 104 -2.30 -6.27 -15.28
N PHE A 105 -2.84 -7.09 -14.37
CA PHE A 105 -3.31 -6.64 -13.07
C PHE A 105 -2.17 -6.07 -12.21
N SER A 106 -1.00 -6.70 -12.19
CA SER A 106 0.15 -6.19 -11.44
C SER A 106 0.68 -4.88 -12.00
N LEU A 107 0.64 -4.70 -13.32
CA LEU A 107 1.01 -3.43 -13.95
C LEU A 107 0.03 -2.31 -13.56
N LEU A 108 -1.28 -2.61 -13.58
CA LEU A 108 -2.31 -1.66 -13.15
C LEU A 108 -2.19 -1.33 -11.66
N GLU A 109 -1.96 -2.32 -10.81
CA GLU A 109 -1.79 -2.14 -9.36
C GLU A 109 -0.58 -1.26 -9.04
N ALA A 110 0.58 -1.55 -9.64
CA ALA A 110 1.79 -0.74 -9.47
C ALA A 110 1.57 0.70 -9.96
N SER A 111 0.86 0.86 -11.09
CA SER A 111 0.49 2.17 -11.62
C SER A 111 -0.40 2.95 -10.64
N LEU A 112 -1.42 2.31 -10.06
CA LEU A 112 -2.29 2.93 -9.07
C LEU A 112 -1.55 3.27 -7.77
N GLY A 113 -0.62 2.42 -7.35
CA GLY A 113 0.25 2.65 -6.20
C GLY A 113 1.07 3.93 -6.31
N LEU A 114 1.45 4.32 -7.54
CA LEU A 114 2.14 5.59 -7.82
C LEU A 114 1.18 6.74 -8.08
N LEU A 115 0.15 6.52 -8.91
CA LEU A 115 -0.75 7.59 -9.38
C LEU A 115 -1.64 8.14 -8.27
N ILE A 116 -2.13 7.31 -7.35
CA ILE A 116 -3.03 7.75 -6.28
C ILE A 116 -2.32 8.73 -5.32
N PRO A 117 -1.13 8.43 -4.74
CA PRO A 117 -0.38 9.40 -3.95
C PRO A 117 -0.07 10.69 -4.72
N SER A 118 0.33 10.59 -5.99
CA SER A 118 0.61 11.75 -6.82
C SER A 118 -0.62 12.63 -7.04
N ALA A 119 -1.79 12.05 -7.30
CA ALA A 119 -3.04 12.80 -7.47
C ALA A 119 -3.46 13.50 -6.16
N PHE A 120 -3.31 12.82 -5.01
CA PHE A 120 -3.56 13.42 -3.70
C PHE A 120 -2.59 14.59 -3.42
N PHE A 121 -1.31 14.44 -3.76
CA PHE A 121 -0.32 15.51 -3.61
C PHE A 121 -0.67 16.73 -4.48
N LEU A 122 -1.00 16.52 -5.75
CA LEU A 122 -1.42 17.61 -6.66
C LEU A 122 -2.66 18.33 -6.14
N THR A 123 -3.63 17.60 -5.59
CA THR A 123 -4.84 18.18 -5.00
C THR A 123 -4.50 19.04 -3.78
N ALA A 124 -3.62 18.54 -2.90
CA ALA A 124 -3.18 19.29 -1.73
C ALA A 124 -2.43 20.58 -2.12
N TRP A 125 -1.55 20.50 -3.12
CA TRP A 125 -0.79 21.64 -3.65
C TRP A 125 -1.69 22.70 -4.31
N ASN A 126 -2.70 22.28 -5.06
CA ASN A 126 -3.62 23.22 -5.69
C ASN A 126 -4.44 23.99 -4.65
N ASN A 127 -4.89 23.31 -3.59
CA ASN A 127 -5.67 23.95 -2.52
C ASN A 127 -4.87 24.99 -1.74
N SER A 128 -3.57 24.77 -1.48
CA SER A 128 -2.73 25.76 -0.81
C SER A 128 -2.50 27.02 -1.66
N ASN A 129 -2.32 26.86 -2.98
CA ASN A 129 -2.13 28.02 -3.87
C ASN A 129 -3.40 28.86 -4.06
N GLN A 130 -4.57 28.29 -3.80
CA GLN A 130 -5.83 29.00 -3.93
C GLN A 130 -6.11 29.87 -2.69
N SER A 131 -5.71 29.44 -1.48
CA SER A 131 -5.83 30.28 -0.27
C SER A 131 -4.94 31.52 -0.31
N ASP A 132 -3.77 31.44 -0.94
CA ASP A 132 -2.82 32.57 -1.05
C ASP A 132 -3.24 33.62 -2.09
N ARG A 133 -4.16 33.30 -3.01
CA ARG A 133 -4.66 34.22 -4.05
C ARG A 133 -5.90 35.01 -3.62
N ASP A 134 -6.62 34.52 -2.62
CA ASP A 134 -7.85 35.13 -2.10
C ASP A 134 -7.60 35.97 -0.82
N SER A 135 -6.34 36.11 -0.40
CA SER A 135 -5.87 36.93 0.75
C SER A 135 -5.10 38.17 0.29
#